data_AF-A0A410SP19-F1
#
_entry.id   AF-A0A410SP19-F1
#
_cell.length_a   1.000
_cell.length_b   1.000
_cell.length_c   1.000
_cell.angle_alpha   90.00
_cell.angle_beta   90.00
_cell.angle_gamma   90.00
#
_symmetry.space_group_name_H-M   'P 1'
#
loop_
_entity.id
_entity.type
_entity.pdbx_description
1 polymer ?
#
loop_
_entity_poly.entity_id
_entity_poly.type
_entity_poly.pdbx_seq_one_letter_code
_entity_poly.pdbx_strand_id
1 'polypeptide(L)'
;MMKFLMMMFFMIPLCFLNTYWLIQMFLFMMFFMFMNLSLSLNFFSNLSLNLGCDMISYGLIILSLWICALMIMASESLLKLNFYYGFFLFIILFLLLMLYLTFSSLNLFMFYLFFEGSLIPTLFLIIGWGYRIERIQAGIYLLFYTLFASLPMLLGIFYIFEDMDCILIYYMKFNNQDFLFLYLSMILAFLVKMPMFFVHLWLPKAHVEASISGSMILAGLLLKMGGYGILRVMVMFQCMGVKYSVIWIIIGLIGGLYISIICFFQIDMKSLIAYSSVCHMGLVLGGMMTLNYWGFVGSYLLMIGHGLCSSGLFCLVNINYERFFSRSLYISKGMMNIMPSLSLWWFLLLISNMSAPPSLNLGGEISLLNSIMSWSFYLIFILMMIMFFSAGYSLYLYSYSQHGNYYQGMYSFYMGLSREYLLLFLHWFPLNMLILKMDYVMIWF
;
A
#
# COMPACT_ATOMS: atom_id res chain seq x y z
N MET A 1 -7.02 11.99 19.47
CA MET A 1 -7.46 11.17 18.31
C MET A 1 -8.99 11.00 18.21
N MET A 2 -9.71 10.90 19.33
CA MET A 2 -11.18 10.65 19.33
C MET A 2 -12.05 11.57 18.46
N LYS A 3 -11.67 12.84 18.25
CA LYS A 3 -12.44 13.76 17.40
C LYS A 3 -12.64 13.20 15.98
N PHE A 4 -11.62 12.54 15.42
CA PHE A 4 -11.71 11.96 14.08
C PHE A 4 -12.53 10.67 14.07
N LEU A 5 -12.43 9.84 15.11
CA LEU A 5 -13.27 8.65 15.27
C LEU A 5 -14.74 9.01 15.32
N MET A 6 -15.11 9.98 16.16
CA MET A 6 -16.48 10.44 16.27
C MET A 6 -16.98 10.98 14.93
N MET A 7 -16.16 11.76 14.22
CA MET A 7 -16.53 12.24 12.89
C MET A 7 -16.77 11.09 11.90
N MET A 8 -15.96 10.02 11.91
CA MET A 8 -16.22 8.84 11.07
C MET A 8 -17.51 8.10 11.46
N PHE A 9 -17.80 7.93 12.75
CA PHE A 9 -19.04 7.30 13.20
C PHE A 9 -20.29 8.10 12.76
N PHE A 10 -20.25 9.43 12.86
CA PHE A 10 -21.35 10.28 12.40
C PHE A 10 -21.53 10.31 10.87
N MET A 11 -20.52 9.88 10.09
CA MET A 11 -20.69 9.72 8.64
C MET A 11 -21.44 8.45 8.24
N ILE A 12 -21.51 7.43 9.10
CA ILE A 12 -22.14 6.13 8.77
C ILE A 12 -23.61 6.28 8.33
N PRO A 13 -24.48 7.06 9.03
CA PRO A 13 -25.86 7.25 8.60
C PRO A 13 -25.99 7.91 7.22
N LEU A 14 -25.04 8.79 6.86
CA LEU A 14 -25.07 9.52 5.57
C LEU A 14 -24.91 8.57 4.37
N CYS A 15 -24.28 7.40 4.55
CA CYS A 15 -24.15 6.38 3.50
C CYS A 15 -25.49 5.89 2.97
N PHE A 16 -26.52 5.84 3.81
CA PHE A 16 -27.83 5.33 3.45
C PHE A 16 -28.79 6.42 2.94
N LEU A 17 -28.41 7.70 3.05
CA LEU A 17 -29.19 8.87 2.59
C LEU A 17 -28.88 9.28 1.13
N ASN A 18 -28.43 8.32 0.32
CA ASN A 18 -28.13 8.47 -1.11
C ASN A 18 -27.16 9.60 -1.51
N THR A 19 -26.36 10.14 -0.57
CA THR A 19 -25.51 11.31 -0.85
C THR A 19 -24.03 10.92 -1.03
N TYR A 20 -23.70 10.35 -2.19
CA TYR A 20 -22.35 9.81 -2.46
C TYR A 20 -21.22 10.84 -2.44
N TRP A 21 -21.38 11.94 -3.17
CA TRP A 21 -20.35 12.98 -3.28
C TRP A 21 -20.12 13.72 -1.95
N LEU A 22 -21.14 13.85 -1.11
CA LEU A 22 -21.04 14.51 0.19
C LEU A 22 -20.11 13.74 1.14
N ILE A 23 -20.15 12.41 1.14
CA ILE A 23 -19.23 11.58 1.93
C ILE A 23 -17.79 11.83 1.48
N GLN A 24 -17.57 11.92 0.17
CA GLN A 24 -16.25 12.25 -0.36
C GLN A 24 -15.77 13.63 0.11
N MET A 25 -16.62 14.64 0.06
CA MET A 25 -16.28 15.99 0.53
C MET A 25 -15.95 15.99 2.02
N PHE A 26 -16.71 15.24 2.83
CA PHE A 26 -16.41 15.09 4.26
C PHE A 26 -15.07 14.38 4.51
N LEU A 27 -14.68 13.39 3.70
CA LEU A 27 -13.36 12.78 3.78
C LEU A 27 -12.22 13.75 3.44
N PHE A 28 -12.40 14.61 2.43
CA PHE A 28 -11.42 15.67 2.16
C PHE A 28 -11.35 16.70 3.30
N MET A 29 -12.49 17.08 3.91
CA MET A 29 -12.49 17.95 5.08
C MET A 29 -11.76 17.30 6.26
N MET A 30 -11.96 15.99 6.48
CA MET A 30 -11.21 15.21 7.47
C MET A 30 -9.71 15.23 7.24
N PHE A 31 -9.29 15.05 5.98
CA PHE A 31 -7.89 15.12 5.60
C PHE A 31 -7.29 16.48 5.95
N PHE A 32 -7.92 17.60 5.59
CA PHE A 32 -7.42 18.93 5.92
C PHE A 32 -7.35 19.17 7.43
N MET A 33 -8.36 18.70 8.18
CA MET A 33 -8.36 18.79 9.64
C MET A 33 -7.27 17.93 10.29
N PHE A 34 -6.92 16.79 9.68
CA PHE A 34 -5.84 15.92 10.16
C PHE A 34 -4.46 16.51 9.85
N MET A 35 -4.29 17.12 8.67
CA MET A 35 -3.04 17.83 8.31
C MET A 35 -2.70 18.97 9.28
N ASN A 36 -3.72 19.60 9.87
CA ASN A 36 -3.55 20.69 10.84
C ASN A 36 -3.31 20.23 12.28
N LEU A 37 -3.03 18.94 12.52
CA LEU A 37 -2.70 18.47 13.85
C LEU A 37 -1.31 18.95 14.29
N SER A 38 -1.23 19.42 15.53
CA SER A 38 0.05 19.67 16.18
C SER A 38 0.75 18.33 16.45
N LEU A 39 1.90 18.12 15.83
CA LEU A 39 2.78 16.98 16.07
C LEU A 39 4.03 17.47 16.79
N SER A 40 4.36 16.81 17.90
CA SER A 40 5.68 16.87 18.50
C SER A 40 6.60 15.88 17.78
N LEU A 41 7.84 16.30 17.48
CA LEU A 41 8.83 15.43 16.81
C LEU A 41 9.29 14.25 17.67
N ASN A 42 9.28 14.38 19.00
CA ASN A 42 10.01 13.47 19.88
C ASN A 42 9.16 12.39 20.56
N PHE A 43 7.83 12.52 20.56
CA PHE A 43 6.95 11.61 21.30
C PHE A 43 5.60 11.46 20.62
N PHE A 44 4.91 10.36 20.96
CA PHE A 44 3.50 10.17 20.68
C PHE A 44 2.70 11.41 21.07
N SER A 45 2.04 11.98 20.08
CA SER A 45 1.20 13.15 20.23
C SER A 45 -0.29 12.77 20.20
N ASN A 46 -1.15 13.67 20.68
CA ASN A 46 -2.61 13.56 20.59
C ASN A 46 -3.22 12.30 21.25
N LEU A 47 -2.67 11.91 22.40
CA LEU A 47 -3.08 10.74 23.18
C LEU A 47 -4.54 10.81 23.63
N SER A 48 -5.31 9.75 23.38
CA SER A 48 -6.67 9.57 23.91
C SER A 48 -7.08 8.09 23.85
N LEU A 49 -7.56 7.50 24.94
CA LEU A 49 -8.09 6.11 24.99
C LEU A 49 -7.20 5.06 24.28
N ASN A 50 -5.91 5.01 24.63
CA ASN A 50 -4.90 4.13 24.03
C ASN A 50 -4.65 4.33 22.53
N LEU A 51 -5.08 5.47 21.98
CA LEU A 51 -4.72 5.94 20.64
C LEU A 51 -3.72 7.08 20.74
N GLY A 52 -2.72 7.08 19.86
CA GLY A 52 -1.74 8.16 19.72
C GLY A 52 -1.22 8.22 18.30
N CYS A 53 -0.47 9.28 17.98
CA CYS A 53 0.24 9.36 16.70
C CYS A 53 1.68 9.85 16.86
N ASP A 54 2.58 9.06 16.29
CA ASP A 54 3.94 9.43 15.88
C ASP A 54 3.95 9.86 14.40
N MET A 55 5.10 10.31 13.92
CA MET A 55 5.31 10.68 12.52
C MET A 55 4.97 9.56 11.53
N ILE A 56 5.34 8.29 11.81
CA ILE A 56 5.03 7.17 10.92
C ILE A 56 3.52 6.94 10.84
N SER A 57 2.85 6.84 11.99
CA SER A 57 1.40 6.65 12.04
C SER A 57 0.67 7.84 11.41
N TYR A 58 1.17 9.06 11.59
CA TYR A 58 0.59 10.26 11.00
C TYR A 58 0.59 10.18 9.47
N GLY A 59 1.72 9.87 8.84
CA GLY A 59 1.78 9.75 7.38
C GLY A 59 0.92 8.63 6.82
N LEU A 60 0.85 7.48 7.51
CA LEU A 60 0.00 6.36 7.07
C LEU A 60 -1.50 6.64 7.28
N ILE A 61 -1.90 7.39 8.32
CA ILE A 61 -3.29 7.82 8.51
C ILE A 61 -3.68 8.87 7.47
N ILE A 62 -2.78 9.79 7.12
CA ILE A 62 -3.00 10.76 6.03
C ILE A 62 -3.22 10.03 4.72
N LEU A 63 -2.34 9.06 4.41
CA LEU A 63 -2.45 8.25 3.22
C LEU A 63 -3.78 7.47 3.20
N SER A 64 -4.25 6.96 4.35
CA SER A 64 -5.49 6.20 4.42
C SER A 64 -6.73 7.07 4.16
N LEU A 65 -6.80 8.26 4.76
CA LEU A 65 -7.85 9.24 4.49
C LEU A 65 -7.85 9.65 3.01
N TRP A 66 -6.67 9.92 2.45
CA TRP A 66 -6.51 10.38 1.07
C TRP A 66 -6.94 9.32 0.05
N ILE A 67 -6.42 8.09 0.16
CA ILE A 67 -6.76 7.01 -0.76
C ILE A 67 -8.25 6.65 -0.65
N CYS A 68 -8.84 6.67 0.56
CA CYS A 68 -10.27 6.41 0.70
C CYS A 68 -11.14 7.45 -0.02
N ALA A 69 -10.77 8.74 0.01
CA ALA A 69 -11.46 9.76 -0.77
C ALA A 69 -11.32 9.54 -2.28
N LEU A 70 -10.14 9.10 -2.74
CA LEU A 70 -9.87 8.84 -4.16
C LEU A 70 -10.58 7.60 -4.69
N MET A 71 -10.77 6.58 -3.87
CA MET A 71 -11.55 5.40 -4.24
C MET A 71 -13.00 5.73 -4.58
N ILE A 72 -13.62 6.61 -3.79
CA ILE A 72 -14.98 7.08 -4.06
C ILE A 72 -14.98 7.82 -5.40
N MET A 73 -13.99 8.65 -5.71
CA MET A 73 -13.91 9.27 -7.05
C MET A 73 -13.76 8.24 -8.19
N ALA A 74 -12.96 7.20 -7.97
CA ALA A 74 -12.66 6.17 -8.96
C ALA A 74 -13.88 5.29 -9.32
N SER A 75 -14.85 5.18 -8.42
CA SER A 75 -15.92 4.16 -8.49
C SER A 75 -17.31 4.71 -8.82
N GLU A 76 -17.39 5.82 -9.55
CA GLU A 76 -18.67 6.39 -10.01
C GLU A 76 -19.40 5.46 -11.01
N SER A 77 -18.71 4.53 -11.67
CA SER A 77 -19.38 3.53 -12.51
C SER A 77 -20.44 2.76 -11.70
N LEU A 78 -20.21 2.53 -10.40
CA LEU A 78 -21.18 1.94 -9.48
C LEU A 78 -22.39 2.85 -9.23
N LEU A 79 -22.17 4.16 -9.18
CA LEU A 79 -23.26 5.13 -9.08
C LEU A 79 -24.11 5.17 -10.34
N LYS A 80 -23.48 5.26 -11.52
CA LYS A 80 -24.20 5.34 -12.80
C LYS A 80 -25.10 4.13 -13.02
N LEU A 81 -24.66 2.97 -12.57
CA LEU A 81 -25.37 1.70 -12.71
C LEU A 81 -26.27 1.37 -11.50
N ASN A 82 -26.34 2.24 -10.49
CA ASN A 82 -27.09 2.06 -9.25
C ASN A 82 -26.81 0.73 -8.52
N PHE A 83 -25.59 0.20 -8.60
CA PHE A 83 -25.22 -1.08 -7.99
C PHE A 83 -24.81 -0.91 -6.51
N TYR A 84 -25.79 -1.03 -5.60
CA TYR A 84 -25.58 -1.07 -4.13
C TYR A 84 -24.56 -0.04 -3.59
N TYR A 85 -24.63 1.19 -4.10
CA TYR A 85 -23.64 2.22 -3.80
C TYR A 85 -23.64 2.64 -2.31
N GLY A 86 -24.79 2.61 -1.62
CA GLY A 86 -24.86 2.91 -0.19
C GLY A 86 -24.09 1.89 0.67
N PHE A 87 -24.21 0.60 0.35
CA PHE A 87 -23.44 -0.46 1.02
C PHE A 87 -21.95 -0.39 0.69
N PHE A 88 -21.60 -0.02 -0.54
CA PHE A 88 -20.22 0.23 -0.94
C PHE A 88 -19.57 1.34 -0.12
N LEU A 89 -20.25 2.48 0.01
CA LEU A 89 -19.79 3.61 0.82
C LEU A 89 -19.61 3.22 2.29
N PHE A 90 -20.57 2.46 2.84
CA PHE A 90 -20.47 1.93 4.20
C PHE A 90 -19.22 1.07 4.40
N ILE A 91 -18.91 0.18 3.44
CA ILE A 91 -17.71 -0.66 3.52
C ILE A 91 -16.42 0.16 3.41
N ILE A 92 -16.38 1.21 2.58
CA ILE A 92 -15.23 2.11 2.52
C ILE A 92 -15.04 2.84 3.85
N LEU A 93 -16.11 3.35 4.47
CA LEU A 93 -16.00 4.00 5.78
C LEU A 93 -15.61 3.03 6.88
N PHE A 94 -16.16 1.81 6.86
CA PHE A 94 -15.81 0.77 7.82
C PHE A 94 -14.35 0.35 7.69
N LEU A 95 -13.84 0.24 6.45
CA LEU A 95 -12.43 0.02 6.19
C LEU A 95 -11.59 1.17 6.74
N LEU A 96 -11.93 2.43 6.42
CA LEU A 96 -11.20 3.59 6.90
C LEU A 96 -11.14 3.62 8.43
N LEU A 97 -12.24 3.29 9.10
CA LEU A 97 -12.30 3.20 10.55
C LEU A 97 -11.34 2.14 11.10
N MET A 98 -11.33 0.94 10.50
CA MET A 98 -10.39 -0.11 10.88
C MET A 98 -8.94 0.33 10.65
N LEU A 99 -8.62 0.89 9.48
CA LEU A 99 -7.28 1.38 9.15
C LEU A 99 -6.82 2.49 10.10
N TYR A 100 -7.68 3.47 10.38
CA TYR A 100 -7.39 4.53 11.33
C TYR A 100 -7.04 3.97 12.71
N LEU A 101 -7.80 2.98 13.18
CA LEU A 101 -7.56 2.34 14.47
C LEU A 101 -6.27 1.51 14.48
N THR A 102 -5.91 0.83 13.38
CA THR A 102 -4.62 0.10 13.29
C THR A 102 -3.42 1.03 13.44
N PHE A 103 -3.39 2.15 12.71
CA PHE A 103 -2.22 3.02 12.74
C PHE A 103 -2.14 3.87 14.02
N SER A 104 -3.27 4.14 14.68
CA SER A 104 -3.29 4.95 15.90
C SER A 104 -3.17 4.14 17.20
N SER A 105 -3.33 2.81 17.18
CA SER A 105 -3.29 1.99 18.40
C SER A 105 -1.90 1.95 19.05
N LEU A 106 -1.85 2.17 20.37
CA LEU A 106 -0.62 2.07 21.19
C LEU A 106 -0.41 0.68 21.81
N ASN A 107 -1.46 -0.15 21.89
CA ASN A 107 -1.38 -1.49 22.46
C ASN A 107 -1.27 -2.53 21.34
N LEU A 108 -0.35 -3.50 21.46
CA LEU A 108 -0.17 -4.55 20.44
C LEU A 108 -1.41 -5.42 20.24
N PHE A 109 -2.18 -5.71 21.30
CA PHE A 109 -3.41 -6.49 21.18
C PHE A 109 -4.49 -5.75 20.38
N MET A 110 -4.69 -4.46 20.67
CA MET A 110 -5.62 -3.62 19.90
C MET A 110 -5.17 -3.48 18.45
N PHE A 111 -3.86 -3.30 18.25
CA PHE A 111 -3.25 -3.28 16.92
C PHE A 111 -3.59 -4.56 16.14
N TYR A 112 -3.40 -5.73 16.73
CA TYR A 112 -3.74 -7.02 16.13
C TYR A 112 -5.22 -7.14 15.76
N LEU A 113 -6.12 -6.79 16.68
CA LEU A 113 -7.57 -6.87 16.45
C LEU A 113 -8.00 -6.03 15.24
N PHE A 114 -7.53 -4.79 15.16
CA PHE A 114 -7.86 -3.94 14.02
C PHE A 114 -7.13 -4.35 12.74
N PHE A 115 -5.93 -4.91 12.87
CA PHE A 115 -5.12 -5.38 11.75
C PHE A 115 -5.80 -6.52 11.02
N GLU A 116 -6.33 -7.50 11.75
CA GLU A 116 -7.16 -8.58 11.18
C GLU A 116 -8.57 -8.09 10.85
N GLY A 117 -9.13 -7.19 11.68
CA GLY A 117 -10.43 -6.56 11.43
C GLY A 117 -10.51 -5.85 10.07
N SER A 118 -9.41 -5.29 9.57
CA SER A 118 -9.32 -4.67 8.25
C SER A 118 -9.54 -5.65 7.09
N LEU A 119 -9.29 -6.95 7.27
CA LEU A 119 -9.47 -7.95 6.24
C LEU A 119 -10.94 -8.13 5.86
N ILE A 120 -11.86 -8.01 6.83
CA ILE A 120 -13.30 -8.20 6.64
C ILE A 120 -13.87 -7.24 5.57
N PRO A 121 -13.74 -5.90 5.68
CA PRO A 121 -14.20 -4.99 4.64
C PRO A 121 -13.48 -5.20 3.29
N THR A 122 -12.21 -5.60 3.30
CA THR A 122 -11.46 -5.82 2.05
C THR A 122 -11.98 -7.03 1.29
N LEU A 123 -12.36 -8.10 1.99
CA LEU A 123 -12.99 -9.28 1.40
C LEU A 123 -14.34 -8.93 0.77
N PHE A 124 -15.15 -8.10 1.44
CA PHE A 124 -16.40 -7.62 0.86
C PHE A 124 -16.18 -6.77 -0.40
N LEU A 125 -15.11 -5.97 -0.46
CA LEU A 125 -14.78 -5.21 -1.67
C LEU A 125 -14.40 -6.11 -2.86
N ILE A 126 -13.66 -7.20 -2.61
CA ILE A 126 -13.23 -8.15 -3.64
C ILE A 126 -14.40 -9.01 -4.12
N ILE A 127 -15.12 -9.65 -3.19
CA ILE A 127 -16.20 -10.59 -3.52
C ILE A 127 -17.45 -9.85 -4.03
N GLY A 128 -17.76 -8.68 -3.47
CA GLY A 128 -18.95 -7.91 -3.82
C GLY A 128 -18.88 -7.31 -5.23
N TRP A 129 -17.86 -6.50 -5.48
CA TRP A 129 -17.76 -5.67 -6.70
C TRP A 129 -16.68 -6.11 -7.70
N GLY A 130 -16.00 -7.25 -7.49
CA GLY A 130 -15.07 -7.82 -8.47
C GLY A 130 -15.78 -8.28 -9.76
N TYR A 131 -15.12 -8.19 -10.92
CA TYR A 131 -15.76 -8.43 -12.23
C TYR A 131 -15.85 -9.91 -12.63
N ARG A 132 -14.87 -10.75 -12.25
CA ARG A 132 -14.78 -12.16 -12.69
C ARG A 132 -15.23 -13.13 -11.61
N ILE A 133 -15.62 -14.35 -12.01
CA ILE A 133 -16.06 -15.43 -11.11
C ILE A 133 -14.95 -15.87 -10.15
N GLU A 134 -13.70 -15.82 -10.61
CA GLU A 134 -12.50 -16.20 -9.83
C GLU A 134 -12.38 -15.40 -8.51
N ARG A 135 -13.05 -14.24 -8.39
CA ARG A 135 -13.03 -13.35 -7.20
C ARG A 135 -13.28 -14.06 -5.86
N ILE A 136 -14.07 -15.13 -5.88
CA ILE A 136 -14.33 -15.95 -4.69
C ILE A 136 -13.05 -16.69 -4.29
N GLN A 137 -12.35 -17.27 -5.27
CA GLN A 137 -11.08 -17.96 -5.06
C GLN A 137 -9.98 -17.01 -4.59
N ALA A 138 -9.82 -15.81 -5.16
CA ALA A 138 -8.83 -14.86 -4.61
C ALA A 138 -9.21 -14.34 -3.23
N GLY A 139 -10.50 -14.12 -2.94
CA GLY A 139 -10.96 -13.77 -1.60
C GLY A 139 -10.58 -14.85 -0.57
N ILE A 140 -10.78 -16.11 -0.93
CA ILE A 140 -10.39 -17.27 -0.12
C ILE A 140 -8.87 -17.33 0.09
N TYR A 141 -8.07 -17.11 -0.97
CA TYR A 141 -6.61 -17.05 -0.82
C TYR A 141 -6.20 -15.94 0.15
N LEU A 142 -6.66 -14.71 -0.05
CA LEU A 142 -6.31 -13.59 0.82
C LEU A 142 -6.63 -13.88 2.29
N LEU A 143 -7.81 -14.43 2.57
CA LEU A 143 -8.25 -14.76 3.93
C LEU A 143 -7.38 -15.86 4.56
N PHE A 144 -7.14 -16.99 3.88
CA PHE A 144 -6.42 -18.10 4.49
C PHE A 144 -4.93 -17.83 4.65
N TYR A 145 -4.28 -17.17 3.68
CA TYR A 145 -2.87 -16.81 3.81
C TYR A 145 -2.67 -15.90 5.05
N THR A 146 -3.51 -14.90 5.21
CA THR A 146 -3.38 -13.92 6.31
C THR A 146 -3.77 -14.50 7.67
N LEU A 147 -4.91 -15.20 7.78
CA LEU A 147 -5.35 -15.80 9.03
C LEU A 147 -4.39 -16.86 9.56
N PHE A 148 -3.85 -17.72 8.68
CA PHE A 148 -2.93 -18.77 9.11
C PHE A 148 -1.64 -18.19 9.71
N ALA A 149 -1.14 -17.08 9.15
CA ALA A 149 0.04 -16.41 9.66
C ALA A 149 -0.25 -15.51 10.87
N SER A 150 -1.48 -14.98 10.99
CA SER A 150 -1.85 -14.06 12.08
C SER A 150 -2.24 -14.78 13.38
N LEU A 151 -2.76 -16.01 13.34
CA LEU A 151 -3.08 -16.76 14.55
C LEU A 151 -1.86 -17.06 15.46
N PRO A 152 -0.69 -17.47 14.93
CA PRO A 152 0.54 -17.58 15.73
C PRO A 152 0.94 -16.27 16.40
N MET A 153 0.73 -15.13 15.75
CA MET A 153 1.01 -13.81 16.33
C MET A 153 0.11 -13.54 17.54
N LEU A 154 -1.17 -13.94 17.52
CA LEU A 154 -2.06 -13.80 18.68
C LEU A 154 -1.53 -14.57 19.90
N LEU A 155 -1.09 -15.81 19.70
CA LEU A 155 -0.47 -16.61 20.77
C LEU A 155 0.80 -15.96 21.31
N GLY A 156 1.62 -15.39 20.42
CA GLY A 156 2.80 -14.61 20.81
C GLY A 156 2.45 -13.40 21.67
N ILE A 157 1.38 -12.66 21.34
CA ILE A 157 0.93 -11.51 22.14
C ILE A 157 0.48 -11.94 23.54
N PHE A 158 -0.23 -13.06 23.69
CA PHE A 158 -0.62 -13.54 25.02
C PHE A 158 0.57 -13.98 25.85
N TYR A 159 1.55 -14.65 25.24
CA TYR A 159 2.80 -14.99 25.93
C TYR A 159 3.54 -13.74 26.43
N ILE A 160 3.65 -12.70 25.59
CA ILE A 160 4.27 -11.42 25.99
C ILE A 160 3.48 -10.75 27.13
N PHE A 161 2.15 -10.87 27.11
CA PHE A 161 1.32 -10.32 28.18
C PHE A 161 1.54 -11.03 29.51
N GLU A 162 1.70 -12.36 29.51
CA GLU A 162 2.01 -13.13 30.71
C GLU A 162 3.39 -12.79 31.29
N ASP A 163 4.38 -12.49 30.43
CA ASP A 163 5.73 -12.14 30.88
C ASP A 163 5.84 -10.71 31.47
N MET A 164 5.15 -9.74 30.86
CA MET A 164 5.38 -8.30 31.12
C MET A 164 4.21 -7.58 31.79
N ASP A 165 3.04 -8.23 31.91
CA ASP A 165 1.75 -7.66 32.38
C ASP A 165 1.25 -6.41 31.62
N CYS A 166 2.01 -5.91 30.64
CA CYS A 166 1.76 -4.68 29.90
C CYS A 166 1.97 -4.89 28.40
N ILE A 167 0.98 -4.50 27.58
CA ILE A 167 0.99 -4.69 26.11
C ILE A 167 1.26 -3.38 25.34
N LEU A 168 1.64 -2.32 26.04
CA LEU A 168 1.81 -0.99 25.44
C LEU A 168 3.15 -0.93 24.69
N ILE A 169 3.09 -0.63 23.38
CA ILE A 169 4.23 -0.68 22.45
C ILE A 169 5.43 0.12 22.96
N TYR A 170 5.17 1.26 23.60
CA TYR A 170 6.23 2.13 24.12
C TYR A 170 7.09 1.44 25.20
N TYR A 171 6.47 0.71 26.13
CA TYR A 171 7.21 0.04 27.22
C TYR A 171 7.98 -1.18 26.74
N MET A 172 7.55 -1.78 25.63
CA MET A 172 8.21 -2.96 25.07
C MET A 172 9.63 -2.69 24.56
N LYS A 173 10.02 -1.42 24.36
CA LYS A 173 11.39 -1.04 24.02
C LYS A 173 12.43 -1.52 25.06
N PHE A 174 12.00 -1.68 26.31
CA PHE A 174 12.89 -2.12 27.40
C PHE A 174 12.99 -3.64 27.53
N ASN A 175 12.18 -4.40 26.80
CA ASN A 175 12.19 -5.84 26.85
C ASN A 175 12.93 -6.41 25.65
N ASN A 176 13.98 -7.19 25.91
CA ASN A 176 14.68 -7.97 24.90
C ASN A 176 14.36 -9.45 25.13
N GLN A 177 13.39 -9.97 24.40
CA GLN A 177 13.06 -11.40 24.44
C GLN A 177 13.90 -12.17 23.42
N ASP A 178 14.64 -13.16 23.91
CA ASP A 178 15.54 -14.00 23.12
C ASP A 178 14.91 -15.36 22.73
N PHE A 179 13.60 -15.41 22.48
CA PHE A 179 12.94 -16.63 22.03
C PHE A 179 12.71 -16.64 20.52
N LEU A 180 13.35 -17.58 19.81
CA LEU A 180 13.23 -17.73 18.35
C LEU A 180 11.78 -17.96 17.90
N PHE A 181 11.05 -18.85 18.57
CA PHE A 181 9.68 -19.16 18.19
C PHE A 181 8.75 -17.96 18.33
N LEU A 182 9.00 -17.11 19.33
CA LEU A 182 8.26 -15.88 19.53
C LEU A 182 8.61 -14.83 18.46
N TYR A 183 9.90 -14.70 18.12
CA TYR A 183 10.33 -13.84 17.01
C TYR A 183 9.64 -14.23 15.69
N LEU A 184 9.64 -15.53 15.36
CA LEU A 184 9.00 -16.03 14.15
C LEU A 184 7.49 -15.84 14.18
N SER A 185 6.82 -16.17 15.29
CA SER A 185 5.36 -16.04 15.38
C SER A 185 4.90 -14.60 15.21
N MET A 186 5.65 -13.64 15.74
CA MET A 186 5.33 -12.21 15.66
C MET A 186 5.61 -11.61 14.28
N ILE A 187 6.62 -12.08 13.56
CA ILE A 187 7.02 -11.51 12.26
C ILE A 187 6.28 -12.13 11.08
N LEU A 188 5.96 -13.43 11.13
CA LEU A 188 5.36 -14.16 10.00
C LEU A 188 4.06 -13.51 9.51
N ALA A 189 3.18 -13.05 10.40
CA ALA A 189 1.95 -12.36 10.04
C ALA A 189 2.19 -11.16 9.13
N PHE A 190 3.22 -10.37 9.43
CA PHE A 190 3.56 -9.20 8.63
C PHE A 190 4.26 -9.55 7.32
N LEU A 191 5.07 -10.61 7.28
CA LEU A 191 5.71 -11.09 6.06
C LEU A 191 4.72 -11.70 5.05
N VAL A 192 3.55 -12.12 5.51
CA VAL A 192 2.47 -12.52 4.61
C VAL A 192 1.75 -11.29 4.03
N LYS A 193 1.47 -10.27 4.85
CA LYS A 193 0.82 -9.03 4.37
C LYS A 193 1.76 -8.14 3.56
N MET A 194 3.05 -8.07 3.90
CA MET A 194 4.12 -7.57 3.05
C MET A 194 4.63 -8.73 2.21
N PRO A 195 4.08 -8.95 1.01
CA PRO A 195 4.21 -10.19 0.24
C PRO A 195 5.69 -10.57 0.06
N MET A 196 6.15 -11.49 0.90
CA MET A 196 7.45 -12.12 0.70
C MET A 196 7.40 -13.00 -0.56
N PHE A 197 8.54 -13.15 -1.24
CA PHE A 197 8.64 -13.93 -2.47
C PHE A 197 8.04 -15.35 -2.42
N PHE A 198 8.02 -16.06 -1.29
CA PHE A 198 7.36 -17.37 -1.24
C PHE A 198 5.84 -17.28 -1.06
N VAL A 199 5.35 -16.21 -0.45
CA VAL A 199 3.95 -16.05 -0.04
C VAL A 199 3.21 -15.01 -0.90
N HIS A 200 3.86 -14.43 -1.91
CA HIS A 200 3.29 -13.35 -2.72
C HIS A 200 2.11 -13.73 -3.61
N LEU A 201 1.83 -15.02 -3.85
CA LEU A 201 0.87 -15.47 -4.87
C LEU A 201 -0.56 -14.99 -4.65
N TRP A 202 -0.95 -14.67 -3.40
CA TRP A 202 -2.27 -14.12 -3.12
C TRP A 202 -2.45 -12.72 -3.72
N LEU A 203 -1.37 -11.93 -3.82
CA LEU A 203 -1.44 -10.53 -4.21
C LEU A 203 -1.81 -10.36 -5.70
N PRO A 204 -1.11 -10.97 -6.68
CA PRO A 204 -1.49 -10.84 -8.09
C PRO A 204 -2.94 -11.27 -8.34
N LYS A 205 -3.39 -12.37 -7.71
CA LYS A 205 -4.78 -12.84 -7.84
C LYS A 205 -5.77 -11.84 -7.25
N ALA A 206 -5.52 -11.36 -6.03
CA ALA A 206 -6.39 -10.38 -5.37
C ALA A 206 -6.52 -9.08 -6.17
N HIS A 207 -5.41 -8.55 -6.71
CA HIS A 207 -5.45 -7.32 -7.52
C HIS A 207 -6.14 -7.47 -8.86
N VAL A 208 -5.92 -8.61 -9.54
CA VAL A 208 -6.48 -8.91 -10.85
C VAL A 208 -8.01 -9.03 -10.75
N GLU A 209 -8.53 -9.58 -9.67
CA GLU A 209 -9.96 -9.88 -9.52
C GLU A 209 -10.75 -8.79 -8.81
N ALA A 210 -10.09 -7.97 -7.98
CA ALA A 210 -10.71 -6.86 -7.30
C ALA A 210 -11.25 -5.77 -8.26
N SER A 211 -12.29 -5.10 -7.78
CA SER A 211 -12.71 -3.80 -8.28
C SER A 211 -11.59 -2.76 -8.11
N ILE A 212 -11.74 -1.60 -8.74
CA ILE A 212 -10.72 -0.54 -8.75
C ILE A 212 -10.42 -0.07 -7.34
N SER A 213 -11.45 0.18 -6.55
CA SER A 213 -11.33 0.58 -5.15
C SER A 213 -10.59 -0.49 -4.34
N GLY A 214 -10.94 -1.76 -4.53
CA GLY A 214 -10.22 -2.88 -3.92
C GLY A 214 -8.73 -2.89 -4.29
N SER A 215 -8.39 -2.80 -5.58
CA SER A 215 -7.00 -2.74 -6.04
C SER A 215 -6.24 -1.53 -5.46
N MET A 216 -6.89 -0.36 -5.36
CA MET A 216 -6.28 0.85 -4.80
C MET A 216 -5.97 0.73 -3.31
N ILE A 217 -6.86 0.14 -2.50
CA ILE A 217 -6.59 -0.11 -1.07
C ILE A 217 -5.49 -1.14 -0.89
N LEU A 218 -5.59 -2.25 -1.62
CA LEU A 218 -4.63 -3.33 -1.56
C LEU A 218 -3.23 -2.78 -1.80
N ALA A 219 -3.07 -2.03 -2.90
CA ALA A 219 -1.80 -1.43 -3.27
C ALA A 219 -1.41 -0.34 -2.28
N GLY A 220 -2.34 0.56 -1.95
CA GLY A 220 -2.09 1.78 -1.21
C GLY A 220 -1.74 1.58 0.26
N LEU A 221 -2.46 0.69 0.95
CA LEU A 221 -2.50 0.64 2.42
C LEU A 221 -2.28 -0.74 3.01
N LEU A 222 -2.89 -1.80 2.44
CA LEU A 222 -2.83 -3.14 3.05
C LEU A 222 -1.40 -3.67 3.14
N LEU A 223 -0.60 -3.50 2.08
CA LEU A 223 0.82 -3.86 2.11
C LEU A 223 1.56 -3.06 3.19
N LYS A 224 1.27 -1.76 3.29
CA LYS A 224 1.95 -0.83 4.21
C LYS A 224 1.66 -1.15 5.67
N MET A 225 0.48 -1.69 5.99
CA MET A 225 0.18 -2.19 7.34
C MET A 225 1.14 -3.29 7.78
N GLY A 226 1.58 -4.17 6.87
CA GLY A 226 2.60 -5.17 7.20
C GLY A 226 3.95 -4.52 7.53
N GLY A 227 4.39 -3.55 6.72
CA GLY A 227 5.62 -2.80 6.99
C GLY A 227 5.57 -2.01 8.31
N TYR A 228 4.45 -1.35 8.58
CA TYR A 228 4.21 -0.68 9.86
C TYR A 228 4.28 -1.65 11.04
N GLY A 229 3.67 -2.83 10.93
CA GLY A 229 3.73 -3.87 11.93
C GLY A 229 5.15 -4.35 12.23
N ILE A 230 5.95 -4.58 11.18
CA ILE A 230 7.38 -4.91 11.31
C ILE A 230 8.11 -3.81 12.07
N LEU A 231 7.92 -2.54 11.69
CA LEU A 231 8.58 -1.41 12.36
C LEU A 231 8.24 -1.33 13.86
N ARG A 232 6.99 -1.61 14.25
CA ARG A 232 6.58 -1.59 15.67
C ARG A 232 7.09 -2.78 16.46
N VAL A 233 7.06 -3.98 15.88
CA VAL A 233 7.45 -5.22 16.57
C VAL A 233 8.97 -5.40 16.63
N MET A 234 9.72 -4.93 15.64
CA MET A 234 11.19 -5.03 15.62
C MET A 234 11.87 -4.31 16.79
N VAL A 235 11.21 -3.30 17.38
CA VAL A 235 11.72 -2.61 18.57
C VAL A 235 11.88 -3.58 19.76
N MET A 236 11.04 -4.62 19.86
CA MET A 236 11.11 -5.63 20.93
C MET A 236 12.15 -6.72 20.66
N PHE A 237 12.45 -6.98 19.39
CA PHE A 237 13.28 -8.11 18.97
C PHE A 237 14.58 -7.67 18.32
N GLN A 238 15.25 -6.64 18.86
CA GLN A 238 16.49 -6.13 18.26
C GLN A 238 17.60 -7.20 18.26
N CYS A 239 17.84 -7.87 19.39
CA CYS A 239 18.88 -8.91 19.51
C CYS A 239 18.67 -10.07 18.52
N MET A 240 17.43 -10.52 18.39
CA MET A 240 17.07 -11.59 17.45
C MET A 240 17.05 -11.11 16.00
N GLY A 241 16.58 -9.89 15.77
CA GLY A 241 16.58 -9.24 14.47
C GLY A 241 18.00 -9.19 13.88
N VAL A 242 19.01 -8.85 14.67
CA VAL A 242 20.41 -8.87 14.20
C VAL A 242 20.83 -10.27 13.76
N LYS A 243 20.51 -11.32 14.53
CA LYS A 243 20.90 -12.71 14.22
C LYS A 243 20.22 -13.27 12.96
N TYR A 244 18.93 -12.98 12.78
CA TYR A 244 18.11 -13.57 11.71
C TYR A 244 17.87 -12.63 10.51
N SER A 245 18.29 -11.37 10.58
CA SER A 245 18.17 -10.37 9.50
C SER A 245 18.66 -10.89 8.15
N VAL A 246 19.76 -11.65 8.14
CA VAL A 246 20.39 -12.22 6.94
C VAL A 246 19.37 -12.98 6.09
N ILE A 247 18.52 -13.80 6.71
CA ILE A 247 17.55 -14.66 6.01
C ILE A 247 16.54 -13.78 5.26
N TRP A 248 16.01 -12.77 5.94
CA TRP A 248 14.98 -11.90 5.39
C TRP A 248 15.52 -10.97 4.31
N ILE A 249 16.74 -10.46 4.47
CA ILE A 249 17.42 -9.63 3.46
C ILE A 249 17.61 -10.43 2.17
N ILE A 250 18.12 -11.67 2.26
CA ILE A 250 18.35 -12.52 1.10
C ILE A 250 17.04 -12.84 0.37
N ILE A 251 15.99 -13.23 1.10
CA ILE A 251 14.70 -13.56 0.49
C ILE A 251 14.07 -12.31 -0.16
N GLY A 252 14.17 -11.14 0.48
CA GLY A 252 13.65 -9.89 -0.06
C GLY A 252 14.34 -9.48 -1.36
N LEU A 253 15.67 -9.51 -1.39
CA LEU A 253 16.45 -9.04 -2.54
C LEU A 253 16.45 -10.01 -3.72
N ILE A 254 16.70 -11.30 -3.47
CA ILE A 254 16.67 -12.31 -4.54
C ILE A 254 15.24 -12.48 -5.06
N GLY A 255 14.25 -12.44 -4.17
CA GLY A 255 12.85 -12.45 -4.54
C GLY A 255 12.44 -11.26 -5.39
N GLY A 256 12.89 -10.05 -5.02
CA GLY A 256 12.69 -8.83 -5.79
C GLY A 256 13.28 -8.92 -7.20
N LEU A 257 14.48 -9.48 -7.33
CA LEU A 257 15.09 -9.76 -8.64
C LEU A 257 14.25 -10.70 -9.49
N TYR A 258 13.87 -11.85 -8.95
CA TYR A 258 13.15 -12.84 -9.73
C TYR A 258 11.78 -12.31 -10.18
N ILE A 259 11.08 -11.58 -9.30
CA ILE A 259 9.80 -10.94 -9.66
C ILE A 259 9.99 -9.87 -10.73
N SER A 260 11.06 -9.07 -10.66
CA SER A 260 11.34 -8.06 -11.68
C SER A 260 11.50 -8.66 -13.08
N ILE A 261 12.05 -9.88 -13.18
CA ILE A 261 12.13 -10.64 -14.43
C ILE A 261 10.75 -11.16 -14.85
N ILE A 262 9.95 -11.68 -13.89
CA ILE A 262 8.57 -12.11 -14.18
C ILE A 262 7.75 -10.97 -14.77
N CYS A 263 7.93 -9.72 -14.32
CA CYS A 263 7.18 -8.56 -14.83
C CYS A 263 7.26 -8.41 -16.36
N PHE A 264 8.38 -8.75 -17.00
CA PHE A 264 8.50 -8.67 -18.47
C PHE A 264 7.67 -9.72 -19.21
N PHE A 265 7.40 -10.85 -18.57
CA PHE A 265 6.59 -11.92 -19.14
C PHE A 265 5.09 -11.72 -18.90
N GLN A 266 4.70 -10.72 -18.11
CA GLN A 266 3.29 -10.45 -17.81
C GLN A 266 2.61 -9.72 -18.97
N ILE A 267 1.54 -10.34 -19.48
CA ILE A 267 0.71 -9.78 -20.56
C ILE A 267 -0.43 -8.91 -20.02
N ASP A 268 -0.90 -9.20 -18.80
CA ASP A 268 -1.99 -8.46 -18.17
C ASP A 268 -1.45 -7.21 -17.44
N MET A 269 -2.01 -6.04 -17.74
CA MET A 269 -1.53 -4.79 -17.12
C MET A 269 -1.69 -4.78 -15.59
N LYS A 270 -2.83 -5.26 -15.07
CA LYS A 270 -3.07 -5.30 -13.62
C LYS A 270 -2.11 -6.25 -12.91
N SER A 271 -1.79 -7.41 -13.50
CA SER A 271 -0.84 -8.34 -12.90
C SER A 271 0.57 -7.77 -12.93
N LEU A 272 0.97 -7.11 -14.02
CA LEU A 272 2.29 -6.46 -14.12
C LEU A 272 2.49 -5.43 -13.00
N ILE A 273 1.51 -4.55 -12.75
CA ILE A 273 1.57 -3.57 -11.64
C ILE A 273 1.54 -4.27 -10.26
N ALA A 274 0.81 -5.37 -10.14
CA ALA A 274 0.80 -6.16 -8.91
C ALA A 274 2.19 -6.77 -8.64
N TYR A 275 2.87 -7.32 -9.64
CA TYR A 275 4.23 -7.85 -9.47
C TYR A 275 5.26 -6.73 -9.23
N SER A 276 5.14 -5.57 -9.87
CA SER A 276 6.02 -4.43 -9.57
C SER A 276 5.87 -4.00 -8.11
N SER A 277 4.66 -4.06 -7.54
CA SER A 277 4.42 -3.76 -6.12
C SER A 277 5.15 -4.72 -5.17
N VAL A 278 5.26 -6.01 -5.53
CA VAL A 278 6.02 -6.97 -4.75
C VAL A 278 7.52 -6.71 -4.86
N CYS A 279 8.01 -6.28 -6.02
CA CYS A 279 9.42 -5.92 -6.22
C CYS A 279 9.83 -4.75 -5.31
N HIS A 280 9.09 -3.63 -5.33
CA HIS A 280 9.39 -2.48 -4.47
C HIS A 280 9.25 -2.83 -2.98
N MET A 281 8.23 -3.61 -2.58
CA MET A 281 8.09 -4.05 -1.18
C MET A 281 9.17 -5.05 -0.75
N GLY A 282 9.74 -5.83 -1.68
CA GLY A 282 10.90 -6.67 -1.43
C GLY A 282 12.14 -5.86 -1.07
N LEU A 283 12.36 -4.72 -1.75
CA LEU A 283 13.42 -3.77 -1.40
C LEU A 283 13.18 -3.15 -0.02
N VAL A 284 11.93 -2.78 0.28
CA VAL A 284 11.52 -2.25 1.61
C VAL A 284 11.82 -3.27 2.70
N LEU A 285 11.47 -4.54 2.51
CA LEU A 285 11.78 -5.62 3.45
C LEU A 285 13.30 -5.73 3.68
N GLY A 286 14.08 -5.75 2.59
CA GLY A 286 15.53 -5.83 2.66
C GLY A 286 16.15 -4.68 3.45
N GLY A 287 15.73 -3.44 3.20
CA GLY A 287 16.23 -2.27 3.92
C GLY A 287 15.76 -2.18 5.37
N MET A 288 14.49 -2.51 5.66
CA MET A 288 13.97 -2.55 7.04
C MET A 288 14.75 -3.55 7.91
N MET A 289 15.08 -4.72 7.34
CA MET A 289 15.77 -5.80 8.07
C MET A 289 17.25 -5.51 8.33
N THR A 290 17.84 -4.47 7.73
CA THR A 290 19.20 -4.01 8.10
C THR A 290 19.27 -3.36 9.48
N LEU A 291 18.12 -2.97 10.05
CA LEU A 291 18.01 -2.27 11.34
C LEU A 291 18.79 -0.93 11.42
N ASN A 292 19.17 -0.37 10.27
CA ASN A 292 19.82 0.94 10.18
C ASN A 292 18.79 2.07 10.12
N TYR A 293 19.12 3.22 10.68
CA TYR A 293 18.28 4.43 10.63
C TYR A 293 17.85 4.80 9.20
N TRP A 294 18.82 4.83 8.26
CA TRP A 294 18.57 5.06 6.84
C TRP A 294 17.63 4.03 6.22
N GLY A 295 17.71 2.78 6.67
CA GLY A 295 16.82 1.69 6.22
C GLY A 295 15.38 1.92 6.67
N PHE A 296 15.16 2.26 7.95
CA PHE A 296 13.82 2.56 8.45
C PHE A 296 13.21 3.78 7.79
N VAL A 297 13.95 4.88 7.69
CA VAL A 297 13.46 6.10 7.05
C VAL A 297 13.18 5.88 5.56
N GLY A 298 14.07 5.21 4.84
CA GLY A 298 13.87 4.90 3.42
C GLY A 298 12.69 3.99 3.18
N SER A 299 12.49 3.01 4.06
CA SER A 299 11.34 2.10 4.01
C SER A 299 10.02 2.86 4.17
N TYR A 300 9.96 3.83 5.08
CA TYR A 300 8.79 4.66 5.31
C TYR A 300 8.48 5.57 4.11
N LEU A 301 9.50 6.23 3.56
CA LEU A 301 9.36 7.07 2.37
C LEU A 301 8.85 6.28 1.17
N LEU A 302 9.43 5.11 0.92
CA LEU A 302 9.02 4.25 -0.18
C LEU A 302 7.60 3.71 0.03
N MET A 303 7.22 3.36 1.27
CA MET A 303 5.86 2.95 1.58
C MET A 303 4.82 4.03 1.21
N ILE A 304 5.07 5.30 1.52
CA ILE A 304 4.17 6.40 1.15
C ILE A 304 4.17 6.64 -0.35
N GLY A 305 5.35 6.83 -0.94
CA GLY A 305 5.50 7.17 -2.36
C GLY A 305 4.95 6.08 -3.28
N HIS A 306 5.30 4.82 -3.00
CA HIS A 306 4.79 3.70 -3.76
C HIS A 306 3.29 3.50 -3.50
N GLY A 307 2.76 3.84 -2.32
CA GLY A 307 1.32 3.86 -2.04
C GLY A 307 0.52 4.75 -3.00
N LEU A 308 0.99 5.98 -3.21
CA LEU A 308 0.37 6.93 -4.15
C LEU A 308 0.62 6.56 -5.61
N CYS A 309 1.83 6.11 -5.95
CA CYS A 309 2.20 5.74 -7.32
C CYS A 309 1.42 4.51 -7.81
N SER A 310 1.43 3.41 -7.04
CA SER A 310 0.77 2.16 -7.43
C SER A 310 -0.75 2.30 -7.51
N SER A 311 -1.39 3.04 -6.59
CA SER A 311 -2.83 3.34 -6.67
C SER A 311 -3.17 4.15 -7.93
N GLY A 312 -2.35 5.15 -8.29
CA GLY A 312 -2.51 5.90 -9.54
C GLY A 312 -2.35 5.02 -10.79
N LEU A 313 -1.39 4.10 -10.81
CA LEU A 313 -1.21 3.15 -11.92
C LEU A 313 -2.41 2.20 -12.06
N PHE A 314 -2.98 1.71 -10.96
CA PHE A 314 -4.20 0.90 -11.02
C PHE A 314 -5.39 1.69 -11.56
N CYS A 315 -5.48 3.00 -11.27
CA CYS A 315 -6.49 3.88 -11.87
C CYS A 315 -6.29 4.07 -13.37
N LEU A 316 -5.06 4.27 -13.83
CA LEU A 316 -4.76 4.37 -15.27
C LEU A 316 -5.16 3.10 -16.03
N VAL A 317 -4.82 1.92 -15.48
CA VAL A 317 -5.25 0.65 -16.07
C VAL A 317 -6.77 0.55 -16.09
N ASN A 318 -7.45 1.04 -15.06
CA ASN A 318 -8.91 1.02 -15.06
C ASN A 318 -9.52 1.94 -16.12
N ILE A 319 -9.00 3.14 -16.30
CA ILE A 319 -9.50 4.07 -17.33
C ILE A 319 -9.37 3.41 -18.72
N ASN A 320 -8.29 2.68 -18.96
CA ASN A 320 -8.15 1.85 -20.17
C ASN A 320 -9.16 0.69 -20.17
N TYR A 321 -9.36 0.01 -19.04
CA TYR A 321 -10.31 -1.11 -18.93
C TYR A 321 -11.76 -0.69 -19.19
N GLU A 322 -12.22 0.46 -18.70
CA GLU A 322 -13.58 0.97 -18.93
C GLU A 322 -13.89 1.23 -20.42
N ARG A 323 -12.84 1.40 -21.25
CA ARG A 323 -12.97 1.66 -22.69
C ARG A 323 -12.82 0.42 -23.54
N PHE A 324 -11.80 -0.40 -23.24
CA PHE A 324 -11.46 -1.58 -24.04
C PHE A 324 -12.10 -2.87 -23.52
N PHE A 325 -12.67 -2.86 -22.30
CA PHE A 325 -13.18 -4.02 -21.55
C PHE A 325 -12.21 -5.20 -21.45
N SER A 326 -10.93 -4.95 -21.72
CA SER A 326 -9.86 -5.93 -21.76
C SER A 326 -8.65 -5.41 -20.98
N ARG A 327 -7.86 -6.33 -20.43
CA ARG A 327 -6.71 -6.01 -19.57
C ARG A 327 -5.36 -6.36 -20.21
N SER A 328 -5.39 -6.98 -21.39
CA SER A 328 -4.21 -7.48 -22.06
C SER A 328 -3.49 -6.34 -22.78
N LEU A 329 -2.17 -6.27 -22.60
CA LEU A 329 -1.28 -5.30 -23.27
C LEU A 329 -1.41 -5.35 -24.80
N TYR A 330 -1.77 -6.50 -25.37
CA TYR A 330 -1.88 -6.67 -26.82
C TYR A 330 -3.05 -5.90 -27.45
N ILE A 331 -4.16 -5.77 -26.73
CA ILE A 331 -5.36 -5.10 -27.24
C ILE A 331 -5.25 -3.59 -27.05
N SER A 332 -4.63 -3.18 -25.94
CA SER A 332 -4.51 -1.80 -25.49
C SER A 332 -3.29 -1.06 -26.05
N LYS A 333 -2.93 -1.27 -27.32
CA LYS A 333 -1.75 -0.64 -27.94
C LYS A 333 -2.11 0.68 -28.63
N GLY A 334 -1.13 1.57 -28.76
CA GLY A 334 -1.26 2.80 -29.54
C GLY A 334 -2.18 3.86 -28.94
N MET A 335 -2.33 3.88 -27.61
CA MET A 335 -3.22 4.84 -26.92
C MET A 335 -2.82 6.30 -27.12
N MET A 336 -1.55 6.59 -27.43
CA MET A 336 -1.08 7.96 -27.65
C MET A 336 -1.80 8.64 -28.82
N ASN A 337 -2.19 7.87 -29.85
CA ASN A 337 -2.89 8.40 -31.03
C ASN A 337 -4.35 8.79 -30.73
N ILE A 338 -4.99 8.13 -29.77
CA ILE A 338 -6.38 8.37 -29.37
C ILE A 338 -6.42 9.41 -28.23
N MET A 339 -5.57 9.14 -27.24
CA MET A 339 -5.45 9.62 -25.85
C MET A 339 -4.25 10.46 -25.46
N PRO A 340 -3.79 11.49 -26.22
CA PRO A 340 -2.49 12.09 -25.96
C PRO A 340 -2.38 12.69 -24.55
N SER A 341 -3.42 13.36 -24.05
CA SER A 341 -3.46 13.89 -22.69
C SER A 341 -3.40 12.79 -21.61
N LEU A 342 -3.97 11.61 -21.83
CA LEU A 342 -3.85 10.49 -20.88
C LEU A 342 -2.46 9.86 -20.93
N SER A 343 -1.83 9.81 -22.10
CA SER A 343 -0.45 9.30 -22.26
C SER A 343 0.56 10.11 -21.44
N LEU A 344 0.35 11.42 -21.27
CA LEU A 344 1.15 12.25 -20.36
C LEU A 344 1.06 11.75 -18.90
N TRP A 345 -0.13 11.43 -18.41
CA TRP A 345 -0.30 10.92 -17.04
C TRP A 345 0.29 9.52 -16.86
N TRP A 346 0.20 8.68 -17.90
CA TRP A 346 0.92 7.41 -17.96
C TRP A 346 2.42 7.60 -17.79
N PHE A 347 3.01 8.53 -18.55
CA PHE A 347 4.42 8.84 -18.46
C PHE A 347 4.81 9.35 -17.06
N LEU A 348 4.07 10.32 -16.53
CA LEU A 348 4.34 10.93 -15.23
C LEU A 348 4.30 9.91 -14.07
N LEU A 349 3.29 9.04 -14.02
CA LEU A 349 3.19 8.02 -12.97
C LEU A 349 4.20 6.88 -13.16
N LEU A 350 4.53 6.50 -14.40
CA LEU A 350 5.55 5.50 -14.65
C LEU A 350 6.96 6.00 -14.32
N ILE A 351 7.28 7.28 -14.56
CA ILE A 351 8.52 7.89 -14.09
C ILE A 351 8.62 7.84 -12.57
N SER A 352 7.52 8.13 -11.85
CA SER A 352 7.54 7.97 -10.39
C SER A 352 7.73 6.52 -9.97
N ASN A 353 7.24 5.54 -10.74
CA ASN A 353 7.49 4.12 -10.47
C ASN A 353 8.92 3.68 -10.78
N MET A 354 9.58 4.30 -11.77
CA MET A 354 11.01 4.16 -12.07
C MET A 354 11.92 4.91 -11.09
N SER A 355 11.34 5.51 -10.05
CA SER A 355 12.04 6.33 -9.06
C SER A 355 12.93 7.42 -9.68
N ALA A 356 12.48 8.08 -10.74
CA ALA A 356 13.21 9.20 -11.34
C ALA A 356 12.95 10.54 -10.60
N PRO A 357 13.84 11.54 -10.71
CA PRO A 357 13.65 12.85 -10.09
C PRO A 357 12.53 13.64 -10.79
N PRO A 358 11.69 14.43 -10.09
CA PRO A 358 11.59 14.63 -8.64
C PRO A 358 10.48 13.76 -8.05
N SER A 359 10.69 12.46 -7.77
CA SER A 359 9.69 11.59 -7.11
C SER A 359 10.07 11.21 -5.66
N LEU A 360 9.09 11.00 -4.78
CA LEU A 360 9.31 10.56 -3.39
C LEU A 360 9.98 9.17 -3.35
N ASN A 361 9.67 8.34 -4.35
CA ASN A 361 10.24 7.01 -4.52
C ASN A 361 11.75 7.05 -4.69
N LEU A 362 12.31 8.05 -5.41
CA LEU A 362 13.75 8.24 -5.54
C LEU A 362 14.42 8.40 -4.17
N GLY A 363 13.87 9.25 -3.30
CA GLY A 363 14.43 9.46 -1.96
C GLY A 363 14.39 8.21 -1.08
N GLY A 364 13.29 7.44 -1.16
CA GLY A 364 13.15 6.16 -0.48
C GLY A 364 14.12 5.10 -1.01
N GLU A 365 14.26 4.96 -2.33
CA GLU A 365 15.15 3.96 -2.92
C GLU A 365 16.62 4.27 -2.69
N ILE A 366 17.06 5.54 -2.77
CA ILE A 366 18.45 5.91 -2.47
C ILE A 366 18.81 5.62 -1.01
N SER A 367 17.92 5.93 -0.07
CA SER A 367 18.15 5.64 1.36
C SER A 367 18.16 4.14 1.65
N LEU A 368 17.28 3.36 1.01
CA LEU A 368 17.29 1.90 1.09
C LEU A 368 18.57 1.30 0.50
N LEU A 369 18.99 1.77 -0.68
CA LEU A 369 20.26 1.37 -1.31
C LEU A 369 21.42 1.61 -0.34
N ASN A 370 21.56 2.81 0.20
CA ASN A 370 22.63 3.14 1.15
C ASN A 370 22.60 2.23 2.41
N SER A 371 21.40 1.90 2.91
CA SER A 371 21.27 1.01 4.08
C SER A 371 21.76 -0.41 3.78
N ILE A 372 21.36 -0.99 2.66
CA ILE A 372 21.72 -2.38 2.29
C ILE A 372 23.20 -2.47 1.93
N MET A 373 23.71 -1.44 1.25
CA MET A 373 25.12 -1.25 0.95
C MET A 373 25.99 -1.21 2.21
N SER A 374 25.55 -0.48 3.23
CA SER A 374 26.25 -0.39 4.51
C SER A 374 26.26 -1.73 5.26
N TRP A 375 25.26 -2.59 5.03
CA TRP A 375 25.18 -3.91 5.65
C TRP A 375 26.14 -4.92 5.00
N SER A 376 26.17 -5.01 3.66
CA SER A 376 27.24 -5.73 2.97
C SER A 376 27.46 -5.24 1.54
N PHE A 377 28.74 -5.09 1.18
CA PHE A 377 29.14 -4.60 -0.16
C PHE A 377 28.77 -5.57 -1.29
N TYR A 378 28.71 -6.88 -1.02
CA TYR A 378 28.38 -7.88 -2.06
C TYR A 378 26.96 -7.71 -2.64
N LEU A 379 26.04 -7.08 -1.90
CA LEU A 379 24.67 -6.87 -2.36
C LEU A 379 24.54 -5.80 -3.46
N ILE A 380 25.60 -5.03 -3.78
CA ILE A 380 25.60 -4.05 -4.89
C ILE A 380 25.06 -4.66 -6.18
N PHE A 381 25.59 -5.82 -6.55
CA PHE A 381 25.32 -6.40 -7.85
C PHE A 381 23.83 -6.74 -7.99
N ILE A 382 23.24 -7.28 -6.93
CA ILE A 382 21.81 -7.58 -6.85
C ILE A 382 20.99 -6.30 -6.93
N LEU A 383 21.36 -5.26 -6.17
CA LEU A 383 20.65 -3.98 -6.17
C LEU A 383 20.68 -3.30 -7.54
N MET A 384 21.84 -3.30 -8.22
CA MET A 384 21.98 -2.76 -9.56
C MET A 384 21.01 -3.43 -10.55
N MET A 385 20.90 -4.76 -10.46
CA MET A 385 19.98 -5.52 -11.31
C MET A 385 18.51 -5.22 -10.98
N ILE A 386 18.13 -5.09 -9.71
CA ILE A 386 16.77 -4.70 -9.31
C ILE A 386 16.41 -3.34 -9.92
N MET A 387 17.30 -2.35 -9.78
CA MET A 387 17.05 -1.00 -10.31
C MET A 387 16.95 -1.01 -11.84
N PHE A 388 17.83 -1.73 -12.53
CA PHE A 388 17.79 -1.85 -13.98
C PHE A 388 16.48 -2.47 -14.48
N PHE A 389 16.07 -3.61 -13.89
CA PHE A 389 14.80 -4.25 -14.27
C PHE A 389 13.59 -3.40 -13.87
N SER A 390 13.66 -2.65 -12.77
CA SER A 390 12.60 -1.72 -12.36
C SER A 390 12.29 -0.64 -13.40
N ALA A 391 13.34 -0.06 -13.98
CA ALA A 391 13.22 0.87 -15.08
C ALA A 391 12.75 0.17 -16.36
N GLY A 392 13.27 -1.03 -16.63
CA GLY A 392 12.94 -1.78 -17.82
C GLY A 392 11.47 -2.21 -17.90
N TYR A 393 10.86 -2.77 -16.84
CA TYR A 393 9.47 -3.24 -16.92
C TYR A 393 8.45 -2.08 -16.98
N SER A 394 8.79 -0.93 -16.43
CA SER A 394 7.93 0.24 -16.45
C SER A 394 7.99 0.95 -17.81
N LEU A 395 9.16 0.96 -18.46
CA LEU A 395 9.31 1.41 -19.86
C LEU A 395 8.64 0.41 -20.81
N TYR A 396 8.74 -0.89 -20.52
CA TYR A 396 8.01 -1.93 -21.22
C TYR A 396 6.49 -1.65 -21.15
N LEU A 397 5.94 -1.40 -19.97
CA LEU A 397 4.51 -1.11 -19.86
C LEU A 397 4.10 0.17 -20.62
N TYR A 398 4.91 1.24 -20.56
CA TYR A 398 4.64 2.47 -21.32
C TYR A 398 4.68 2.24 -22.83
N SER A 399 5.75 1.61 -23.33
CA SER A 399 5.96 1.42 -24.76
C SER A 399 4.90 0.53 -25.39
N TYR A 400 4.54 -0.58 -24.75
CA TYR A 400 3.53 -1.49 -25.29
C TYR A 400 2.11 -0.93 -25.20
N SER A 401 1.77 -0.09 -24.20
CA SER A 401 0.43 0.49 -24.08
C SER A 401 0.24 1.77 -24.92
N GLN A 402 1.20 2.69 -24.89
CA GLN A 402 1.04 4.02 -25.48
C GLN A 402 1.52 4.10 -26.92
N HIS A 403 2.67 3.48 -27.24
CA HIS A 403 3.28 3.57 -28.57
C HIS A 403 2.72 2.52 -29.54
N GLY A 404 3.00 2.74 -30.83
CA GLY A 404 2.62 1.85 -31.92
C GLY A 404 1.27 2.16 -32.55
N ASN A 405 0.87 1.32 -33.50
CA ASN A 405 -0.40 1.43 -34.17
C ASN A 405 -1.52 0.88 -33.29
N TYR A 406 -2.68 1.54 -33.34
CA TYR A 406 -3.86 1.12 -32.59
C TYR A 406 -4.41 -0.21 -33.13
N TYR A 407 -5.02 -0.99 -32.25
CA TYR A 407 -5.69 -2.23 -32.64
C TYR A 407 -6.97 -1.93 -33.44
N GLN A 408 -7.05 -2.44 -34.67
CA GLN A 408 -8.13 -2.12 -35.62
C GLN A 408 -9.50 -2.71 -35.25
N GLY A 409 -9.56 -3.72 -34.36
CA GLY A 409 -10.82 -4.38 -33.99
C GLY A 409 -11.65 -3.65 -32.92
N MET A 410 -11.28 -2.42 -32.55
CA MET A 410 -12.00 -1.61 -31.55
C MET A 410 -12.81 -0.50 -32.24
N TYR A 411 -14.12 -0.49 -31.99
CA TYR A 411 -15.09 0.32 -32.75
C TYR A 411 -15.42 1.69 -32.14
N SER A 412 -15.23 1.91 -30.84
CA SER A 412 -15.61 3.18 -30.20
C SER A 412 -14.68 3.57 -29.05
N PHE A 413 -14.19 4.81 -29.08
CA PHE A 413 -13.44 5.42 -27.99
C PHE A 413 -14.17 6.66 -27.47
N TYR A 414 -14.23 6.77 -26.15
CA TYR A 414 -14.65 8.00 -25.47
C TYR A 414 -13.42 8.70 -24.91
N MET A 415 -13.28 10.02 -25.12
CA MET A 415 -12.12 10.81 -24.66
C MET A 415 -11.99 10.86 -23.11
N GLY A 416 -10.92 11.46 -22.60
CA GLY A 416 -10.72 11.60 -21.15
C GLY A 416 -11.79 12.45 -20.46
N LEU A 417 -12.35 11.94 -19.36
CA LEU A 417 -13.26 12.71 -18.50
C LEU A 417 -12.45 13.69 -17.62
N SER A 418 -13.02 14.86 -17.30
CA SER A 418 -12.41 15.82 -16.35
C SER A 418 -12.12 15.18 -15.00
N ARG A 419 -13.02 14.32 -14.52
CA ARG A 419 -12.84 13.53 -13.29
C ARG A 419 -11.63 12.61 -13.34
N GLU A 420 -11.40 11.94 -14.47
CA GLU A 420 -10.24 11.04 -14.60
C GLU A 420 -8.93 11.82 -14.45
N TYR A 421 -8.84 12.99 -15.08
CA TYR A 421 -7.68 13.86 -14.94
C TYR A 421 -7.52 14.41 -13.52
N LEU A 422 -8.61 14.79 -12.88
CA LEU A 422 -8.58 15.27 -11.50
C LEU A 422 -8.12 14.16 -10.55
N LEU A 423 -8.61 12.94 -10.74
CA LEU A 423 -8.16 11.77 -9.98
C LEU A 423 -6.66 11.52 -10.16
N LEU A 424 -6.15 11.54 -11.39
CA LEU A 424 -4.73 11.33 -11.68
C LEU A 424 -3.85 12.45 -11.10
N PHE A 425 -4.30 13.69 -11.21
CA PHE A 425 -3.63 14.84 -10.61
C PHE A 425 -3.53 14.70 -9.08
N LEU A 426 -4.61 14.28 -8.40
CA LEU A 426 -4.61 14.09 -6.95
C LEU A 426 -3.72 12.93 -6.48
N HIS A 427 -3.34 11.98 -7.35
CA HIS A 427 -2.31 10.98 -7.02
C HIS A 427 -0.90 11.54 -7.21
N TRP A 428 -0.68 12.22 -8.34
CA TRP A 428 0.64 12.71 -8.75
C TRP A 428 1.12 13.91 -7.93
N PHE A 429 0.22 14.86 -7.64
CA PHE A 429 0.59 16.12 -6.98
C PHE A 429 1.15 15.91 -5.56
N PRO A 430 0.51 15.15 -4.65
CA PRO A 430 1.07 14.91 -3.33
C PRO A 430 2.41 14.18 -3.39
N LEU A 431 2.57 13.24 -4.33
CA LEU A 431 3.79 12.44 -4.48
C LEU A 431 5.01 13.33 -4.75
N ASN A 432 4.88 14.34 -5.61
CA ASN A 432 5.99 15.23 -5.95
C ASN A 432 6.16 16.38 -4.96
N MET A 433 5.06 16.92 -4.42
CA MET A 433 5.13 18.03 -3.46
C MET A 433 5.79 17.63 -2.14
N LEU A 434 5.62 16.37 -1.71
CA LEU A 434 6.24 15.87 -0.46
C LEU A 434 7.78 15.93 -0.49
N ILE A 435 8.40 15.93 -1.65
CA ILE A 435 9.86 15.94 -1.79
C ILE A 435 10.46 17.29 -1.41
N LEU A 436 9.73 18.38 -1.65
CA LEU A 436 10.20 19.73 -1.28
C LEU A 436 10.40 19.86 0.23
N LYS A 437 9.82 18.97 1.02
CA LYS A 437 9.91 18.91 2.48
C LYS A 437 10.33 17.52 2.97
N MET A 438 11.23 16.85 2.22
CA MET A 438 11.80 15.55 2.62
C MET A 438 12.32 15.54 4.06
N ASP A 439 12.90 16.64 4.53
CA ASP A 439 13.49 16.75 5.87
C ASP A 439 12.49 16.36 6.97
N TYR A 440 11.23 16.77 6.87
CA TYR A 440 10.21 16.42 7.87
C TYR A 440 9.79 14.96 7.81
N VAL A 441 9.85 14.35 6.63
CA VAL A 441 9.47 12.94 6.42
C VAL A 441 10.62 12.01 6.81
N MET A 442 11.86 12.50 6.72
CA MET A 442 13.09 11.78 7.03
C MET A 442 13.39 11.67 8.54
N ILE A 443 12.65 12.39 9.39
CA ILE A 443 12.87 12.36 10.84
C ILE A 443 12.14 11.14 11.42
N TRP A 444 12.93 10.21 11.96
CA TRP A 444 12.47 9.11 12.79
C TRP A 444 13.04 9.28 14.20
N PHE A 445 12.19 9.17 15.22
CA PHE A 445 12.61 9.07 16.62
C PHE A 445 11.72 8.10 17.38
#